data_AF-A0A0F9PRJ4-F1
#
_entry.id   AF-A0A0F9PRJ4-F1
#
_cell.length_a   1.000
_cell.length_b   1.000
_cell.length_c   1.000
_cell.angle_alpha   90.00
_cell.angle_beta   90.00
_cell.angle_gamma   90.00
#
_symmetry.space_group_name_H-M   'P 1'
#
loop_
_entity.id
_entity.type
_entity.pdbx_description
1 polymer ?
#
loop_
_entity_poly.entity_id
_entity_poly.type
_entity_poly.pdbx_seq_one_letter_code
_entity_poly.pdbx_strand_id
1 'polypeptide(L)' 'MPYHGGIWRVDWARCDRCGFEHPVTGLTPQKGLLLCHDHGCYDNLDVEQRDFIISEILKEEESIRDRDEIFDTETGEVSF' A
#
# COMPACT_ATOMS: atom_id res chain seq x y z
N MET A 1 28.37 -12.13 10.75
CA MET A 1 27.07 -12.76 11.08
C MET A 1 26.49 -12.00 12.25
N PRO A 2 25.25 -11.47 12.17
CA PRO A 2 24.64 -10.76 13.27
C PRO A 2 24.41 -11.72 14.44
N TYR A 3 24.58 -11.23 15.66
CA TYR A 3 24.55 -12.02 16.88
C TYR A 3 23.11 -12.03 17.44
N HIS A 4 22.41 -13.16 17.31
CA HIS A 4 21.05 -13.33 17.87
C HIS A 4 21.14 -13.66 19.36
N GLY A 5 21.30 -12.63 20.19
CA GLY A 5 21.42 -12.78 21.64
C GLY A 5 20.09 -13.13 22.31
N GLY A 6 20.09 -14.22 23.09
CA GLY A 6 19.25 -14.33 24.29
C GLY A 6 17.97 -15.19 24.21
N ILE A 7 17.56 -15.69 23.05
CA ILE A 7 16.38 -16.57 22.94
C ILE A 7 16.82 -17.94 22.42
N TRP A 8 16.90 -18.92 23.32
CA TRP A 8 17.24 -20.29 22.98
C TRP A 8 16.06 -20.95 22.23
N ARG A 9 16.32 -21.55 21.06
CA ARG A 9 15.38 -22.37 20.25
C ARG A 9 14.31 -21.62 19.45
N VAL A 10 14.54 -20.37 19.07
CA VAL A 10 13.67 -19.70 18.09
C VAL A 10 14.39 -19.72 16.74
N ASP A 11 13.72 -20.27 15.74
CA ASP A 11 14.18 -20.21 14.36
C ASP A 11 14.05 -18.78 13.85
N TRP A 12 15.07 -18.32 13.14
CA TRP A 12 15.13 -17.00 12.54
C TRP A 12 15.08 -17.14 11.02
N ALA A 13 14.36 -16.23 10.36
CA ALA A 13 14.32 -16.16 8.92
C ALA A 13 14.36 -14.70 8.47
N ARG A 14 14.74 -14.47 7.21
CA ARG A 14 14.71 -13.14 6.62
C ARG A 14 13.32 -12.83 6.08
N CYS A 15 12.87 -11.61 6.29
CA CYS A 15 11.74 -11.07 5.54
C CYS A 15 12.16 -10.90 4.09
N ASP A 16 11.38 -11.43 3.15
CA ASP A 16 11.72 -11.40 1.72
C ASP A 16 11.67 -9.97 1.12
N ARG A 17 11.00 -9.02 1.80
CA ARG A 17 10.79 -7.66 1.29
C ARG A 17 11.78 -6.63 1.85
N CYS A 18 12.02 -6.62 3.16
CA CYS A 18 12.97 -5.70 3.79
C CYS A 18 14.35 -6.33 4.03
N GLY A 19 14.48 -7.65 3.95
CA GLY A 19 15.74 -8.36 4.13
C GLY A 19 16.27 -8.41 5.57
N PHE A 20 15.51 -7.91 6.56
CA PHE A 20 15.85 -8.01 7.98
C PHE A 20 15.53 -9.40 8.52
N GLU A 21 16.31 -9.83 9.51
CA GLU A 21 16.09 -11.11 10.22
C GLU A 21 15.10 -10.90 11.36
N HIS A 22 14.02 -11.67 11.32
CA HIS A 22 13.01 -11.71 12.37
C HIS A 22 12.90 -13.15 12.90
N PRO A 23 12.43 -13.35 14.14
CA PRO A 23 11.99 -14.67 14.57
C PRO A 23 10.89 -15.15 13.63
N VAL A 24 10.88 -16.43 13.28
CA VAL A 24 9.89 -17.01 12.34
C VAL A 24 8.45 -16.74 12.82
N THR A 25 8.23 -16.67 14.14
CA THR A 25 6.92 -16.31 14.73
C THR A 25 6.49 -14.87 14.44
N GLY A 26 7.41 -13.98 14.09
CA GLY A 26 7.16 -12.59 13.69
C GLY A 26 7.04 -12.39 12.18
N LEU A 27 7.10 -13.47 11.40
CA LEU A 27 6.96 -13.46 9.95
C LEU A 27 5.65 -14.16 9.57
N THR A 28 4.94 -13.59 8.60
CA THR A 28 3.69 -14.13 8.10
C THR A 28 3.84 -14.49 6.63
N PRO A 29 3.48 -15.74 6.23
CA PRO A 29 3.50 -16.13 4.83
C PRO A 29 2.35 -15.44 4.08
N GLN A 30 2.68 -14.75 2.98
CA GLN A 30 1.73 -14.09 2.11
C GLN A 30 2.15 -14.24 0.65
N LYS A 31 1.28 -14.80 -0.20
CA LYS A 31 1.55 -15.04 -1.63
C LYS A 31 2.87 -15.77 -1.93
N GLY A 32 3.29 -16.66 -1.03
CA GLY A 32 4.55 -17.42 -1.15
C GLY A 32 5.80 -16.68 -0.66
N LEU A 33 5.66 -15.49 -0.07
CA LEU A 33 6.73 -14.72 0.55
C LEU A 33 6.58 -14.73 2.08
N LEU A 34 7.69 -14.68 2.81
CA LEU A 34 7.73 -14.54 4.26
C LEU A 34 7.91 -13.06 4.62
N LEU A 35 6.90 -12.42 5.22
CA LEU A 35 6.87 -10.96 5.40
C LEU A 35 6.77 -10.56 6.88
N CYS A 36 7.49 -9.49 7.25
CA CYS A 36 7.42 -8.89 8.59
C CYS A 36 6.32 -7.84 8.70
N HIS A 37 5.86 -7.57 9.93
CA HIS A 37 4.91 -6.50 10.23
C HIS A 37 5.60 -5.15 10.52
N ASP A 38 6.85 -5.17 10.98
CA ASP A 38 7.56 -3.98 11.50
C ASP A 38 7.80 -2.86 10.48
N HIS A 39 7.99 -3.23 9.20
CA HIS A 39 8.35 -2.30 8.13
C HIS A 39 7.23 -2.12 7.09
N GLY A 40 5.97 -2.41 7.46
CA GLY A 40 4.84 -2.39 6.51
C GLY A 40 5.06 -3.35 5.33
N CYS A 41 5.81 -4.42 5.54
CA CYS A 41 6.10 -5.39 4.48
C CYS A 41 4.93 -6.31 4.23
N TYR A 42 4.16 -6.61 5.27
CA TYR A 42 2.91 -7.32 5.20
C TYR A 42 1.84 -6.43 4.54
N ASP A 43 1.30 -6.87 3.41
CA ASP A 43 0.22 -6.15 2.77
C ASP A 43 -1.06 -6.42 3.56
N ASN A 44 -1.65 -5.39 4.17
CA ASN A 44 -3.00 -5.49 4.73
C ASN A 44 -3.98 -5.77 3.58
N LEU A 45 -4.41 -7.03 3.48
CA LEU A 45 -5.42 -7.48 2.54
C LEU A 45 -6.85 -7.20 3.04
N ASP A 46 -7.01 -6.53 4.19
CA ASP A 46 -8.29 -5.98 4.61
C ASP A 46 -8.65 -4.80 3.69
N VAL A 47 -9.22 -5.23 2.58
CA VAL A 47 -9.75 -4.51 1.42
C VAL A 47 -11.00 -3.69 1.80
N GLU A 48 -11.33 -3.51 3.07
CA GLU A 48 -12.48 -2.72 3.52
C GLU A 48 -12.43 -1.27 3.01
N GLN A 49 -11.23 -0.72 2.82
CA GLN A 49 -11.04 0.64 2.29
C GLN A 49 -10.84 0.68 0.77
N ARG A 50 -10.72 -0.46 0.09
CA ARG A 50 -10.45 -0.46 -1.35
C ARG A 50 -11.62 0.15 -2.12
N ASP A 51 -12.83 -0.23 -1.75
CA ASP A 51 -14.05 0.30 -2.38
C ASP A 51 -14.21 1.80 -2.11
N PHE A 52 -13.84 2.25 -0.89
CA PHE A 52 -13.82 3.67 -0.54
C PHE A 52 -12.81 4.45 -1.38
N ILE A 53 -11.56 4.00 -1.47
CA ILE A 53 -10.49 4.65 -2.24
C ILE A 53 -10.82 4.68 -3.73
N ILE A 54 -11.34 3.58 -4.29
CA ILE A 54 -11.80 3.54 -5.70
C ILE A 54 -12.93 4.56 -5.91
N SER A 55 -13.88 4.66 -4.98
CA SER A 55 -14.98 5.62 -5.07
C SER A 55 -14.53 7.08 -4.98
N GLU A 56 -13.47 7.36 -4.22
CA GLU A 56 -12.91 8.70 -4.05
C GLU A 56 -12.18 9.17 -5.30
N ILE A 57 -11.33 8.30 -5.88
CA ILE A 57 -10.61 8.58 -7.13
C ILE A 57 -11.58 8.84 -8.29
N LEU A 58 -12.63 8.01 -8.44
CA LEU A 58 -13.61 8.18 -9.50
C LEU A 58 -14.42 9.49 -9.37
N LYS A 59 -14.69 9.96 -8.13
CA LYS A 59 -15.35 11.25 -7.90
C LYS A 59 -14.46 12.45 -8.22
N GLU A 60 -13.16 12.35 -7.93
CA GLU A 60 -12.21 13.40 -8.31
C GLU A 60 -12.14 13.54 -9.84
N GLU A 61 -12.16 12.44 -10.59
CA GLU A 61 -12.16 12.49 -12.07
C GLU A 61 -13.43 13.13 -12.65
N GLU A 62 -14.60 12.94 -12.07
CA GLU A 62 -15.83 13.65 -12.49
C GLU A 62 -15.72 15.16 -12.25
N SER A 63 -15.18 15.58 -11.10
CA SER A 63 -15.02 17.01 -10.78
C SER A 63 -14.05 17.76 -11.70
N ILE A 64 -13.11 17.03 -12.34
CA ILE A 64 -12.17 17.59 -13.30
C ILE A 64 -12.85 17.75 -14.67
N ARG A 65 -13.71 16.82 -15.08
CA ARG A 65 -14.46 16.89 -16.34
C ARG A 65 -15.49 18.02 -16.36
N ASP A 66 -16.18 18.25 -15.24
CA ASP A 66 -17.14 19.37 -15.11
C ASP A 66 -16.44 20.74 -15.23
N ARG A 67 -15.13 20.80 -15.00
CA ARG A 67 -14.34 22.04 -15.05
C ARG A 67 -13.81 22.34 -16.45
N ASP A 68 -13.63 21.30 -17.28
CA ASP A 68 -13.21 21.43 -18.67
C ASP A 68 -14.38 21.81 -19.60
N GLU A 69 -15.64 21.57 -19.20
CA GLU A 69 -16.82 22.02 -19.96
C GLU A 69 -17.11 23.54 -19.85
N ILE A 70 -16.39 24.28 -19.01
CA ILE A 70 -16.52 25.75 -18.87
C ILE A 70 -15.63 26.50 -19.88
N PHE A 71 -14.73 25.79 -20.59
CA PHE A 71 -13.83 26.40 -21.56
C PHE A 71 -14.25 26.05 -22.98
N ASP A 72 -15.02 26.95 -23.59
CA ASP A 72 -15.39 26.82 -25.00
C ASP A 72 -14.15 27.09 -25.87
N THR A 73 -13.49 26.00 -26.30
CA THR A 73 -12.22 26.05 -27.05
C THR A 73 -12.32 26.71 -28.42
N GLU A 74 -13.53 27.07 -28.86
CA GLU A 74 -13.80 27.69 -30.16
C GLU A 74 -13.78 29.23 -30.09
N THR A 75 -14.07 29.83 -28.93
CA THR A 75 -14.22 31.28 -28.76
C THR A 75 -13.33 31.87 -27.66
N GLY A 76 -12.82 31.04 -26.73
CA GLY A 76 -11.90 31.48 -25.68
C GLY A 76 -12.53 32.41 -24.63
N GLU A 77 -13.86 32.40 -24.49
CA GLU A 77 -14.57 33.16 -23.45
C GLU A 77 -15.03 32.25 -22.31
N VAL A 78 -14.92 32.77 -21.08
CA VAL A 78 -15.37 32.11 -19.85
C VAL A 78 -16.75 32.67 -19.49
N SER A 79 -17.80 31.87 -19.62
CA SER A 79 -19.16 32.25 -19.18
C SER A 79 -19.31 32.01 -17.68
N PHE A 80 -19.67 33.07 -16.94
CA PHE A 80 -20.04 33.04 -15.52
C PHE A 80 -21.51 32.66 -15.31
#